data_AF-W5SYM6-F1
#
_entry.id   AF-W5SYM6-F1
#
_cell.length_a   1.000
_cell.length_b   1.000
_cell.length_c   1.000
_cell.angle_alpha   90.00
_cell.angle_beta   90.00
_cell.angle_gamma   90.00
#
_symmetry.space_group_name_H-M   'P 1'
#
loop_
_entity.id
_entity.type
_entity.pdbx_description
1 polymer ?
#
loop_
_entity_poly.entity_id
_entity_poly.type
_entity_poly.pdbx_seq_one_letter_code
_entity_poly.pdbx_strand_id
1 'polypeptide(L)'
;MLYRNPQMMTHNNSIRTRLASSASRVISYFKNEETFKLYKGTYAYLEDLSDYQLTYDKNNFEQFTGVFFSIESDELTNLYDSNLYDIKSLHKLYTTSNLEFELKDRISDSNMFYEIVSIDSSIGYLTIILKVIEWK
;
A
#
# COMPACT_ATOMS: atom_id res chain seq x y z
N MET A 1 -11.04 18.12 -51.09
CA MET A 1 -10.71 16.81 -50.49
C MET A 1 -9.30 16.87 -49.94
N LEU A 2 -9.13 16.90 -48.61
CA LEU A 2 -7.89 16.55 -47.94
C LEU A 2 -8.25 15.90 -46.60
N TYR A 3 -8.02 14.59 -46.54
CA TYR A 3 -8.11 13.74 -45.36
C TYR A 3 -6.87 13.95 -44.48
N ARG A 4 -7.02 14.04 -43.15
CA ARG A 4 -5.99 13.56 -42.20
C ARG A 4 -6.55 13.27 -40.80
N ASN A 5 -6.84 11.98 -40.61
CA ASN A 5 -6.69 11.12 -39.44
C ASN A 5 -6.55 11.73 -38.03
N PRO A 6 -7.45 11.41 -37.09
CA PRO A 6 -7.27 11.67 -35.66
C PRO A 6 -7.01 10.35 -34.91
N GLN A 7 -5.77 9.86 -34.83
CA GLN A 7 -5.40 8.86 -33.81
C GLN A 7 -3.93 9.01 -33.40
N MET A 8 -3.68 9.88 -32.42
CA MET A 8 -2.60 9.65 -31.47
C MET A 8 -3.24 9.03 -30.22
N MET A 9 -3.44 7.70 -30.25
CA MET A 9 -3.63 6.93 -29.02
C MET A 9 -2.25 6.58 -28.49
N THR A 10 -1.91 7.18 -27.35
CA THR A 10 -0.67 7.04 -26.60
C THR A 10 -0.43 5.59 -26.20
N HIS A 11 0.51 4.92 -26.88
CA HIS A 11 0.91 3.54 -26.67
C HIS A 11 1.90 3.38 -25.49
N ASN A 12 1.59 3.94 -24.32
CA ASN A 12 2.44 3.83 -23.11
C ASN A 12 1.99 2.72 -22.14
N ASN A 13 0.93 1.98 -22.45
CA ASN A 13 0.38 0.94 -21.57
C ASN A 13 1.01 -0.45 -21.76
N SER A 14 1.58 -0.80 -22.92
CA SER A 14 1.94 -2.21 -23.19
C SER A 14 3.08 -2.75 -22.32
N ILE A 15 4.14 -1.98 -22.08
CA ILE A 15 5.29 -2.42 -21.26
C ILE A 15 4.90 -2.47 -19.78
N ARG A 16 4.24 -1.42 -19.26
CA ARG A 16 3.80 -1.36 -17.86
C ARG A 16 2.82 -2.48 -17.54
N THR A 17 1.84 -2.74 -18.41
CA THR A 17 0.89 -3.84 -18.23
C THR A 17 1.59 -5.20 -18.25
N ARG A 18 2.59 -5.40 -19.12
CA ARG A 18 3.38 -6.65 -19.14
C ARG A 18 4.22 -6.82 -17.88
N LEU A 19 4.81 -5.74 -17.35
CA LEU A 19 5.58 -5.77 -16.11
C LEU A 19 4.68 -6.04 -14.90
N ALA A 20 3.56 -5.33 -14.79
CA ALA A 20 2.51 -5.57 -13.79
C ALA A 20 2.03 -7.02 -13.80
N SER A 21 1.74 -7.56 -14.99
CA SER A 21 1.30 -8.95 -15.15
C SER A 21 2.37 -9.95 -14.73
N SER A 22 3.65 -9.64 -14.99
CA SER A 22 4.77 -10.48 -14.60
C SER A 22 5.00 -10.42 -13.09
N ALA A 23 4.94 -9.23 -12.50
CA ALA A 23 5.02 -9.04 -11.06
C ALA A 23 3.87 -9.74 -10.33
N SER A 24 2.64 -9.65 -10.84
CA SER A 24 1.48 -10.37 -10.28
C SER A 24 1.71 -11.88 -10.24
N ARG A 25 2.33 -12.45 -11.30
CA ARG A 25 2.70 -13.87 -11.36
C ARG A 25 3.81 -14.23 -10.37
N VAL A 26 4.77 -13.33 -10.16
CA VAL A 26 5.85 -13.53 -9.19
C VAL A 26 5.33 -13.43 -7.76
N ILE A 27 4.48 -12.43 -7.48
CA ILE A 27 3.80 -12.26 -6.18
C ILE A 27 2.96 -13.51 -5.87
N SER A 28 2.11 -13.96 -6.78
CA SER A 28 1.31 -15.19 -6.60
C SER A 28 2.12 -16.49 -6.54
N TYR A 29 3.38 -16.50 -6.98
CA TYR A 29 4.26 -17.66 -6.82
C TYR A 29 4.77 -17.80 -5.37
N PHE A 30 4.84 -16.70 -4.61
CA PHE A 30 5.13 -16.81 -3.18
C PHE A 30 3.93 -17.47 -2.50
N LYS A 31 4.16 -18.62 -1.86
CA LYS A 31 3.14 -19.42 -1.14
C LYS A 31 2.51 -18.70 0.07
N ASN A 32 2.87 -17.45 0.32
CA ASN A 32 2.51 -16.66 1.48
C ASN A 32 1.66 -15.45 1.07
N GLU A 33 0.82 -15.60 0.05
CA GLU A 33 -0.21 -14.59 -0.23
C GLU A 33 -1.25 -14.66 0.89
N GLU A 34 -1.37 -13.55 1.62
CA GLU A 34 -2.24 -13.42 2.78
C GLU A 34 -3.39 -12.46 2.46
N THR A 35 -4.52 -12.66 3.15
CA THR A 35 -5.66 -11.73 3.06
C THR A 35 -5.53 -10.68 4.14
N PHE A 36 -5.57 -9.42 3.72
CA PHE A 36 -5.49 -8.26 4.59
C PHE A 36 -6.81 -7.50 4.58
N LYS A 37 -6.97 -6.65 5.59
CA LYS A 37 -8.05 -5.68 5.70
C LYS A 37 -7.48 -4.27 5.64
N LEU A 38 -8.02 -3.44 4.77
CA LEU A 38 -7.73 -2.02 4.65
C LEU A 38 -8.79 -1.21 5.38
N TYR A 39 -8.36 -0.33 6.27
CA TYR A 39 -9.19 0.59 7.04
C TYR A 39 -8.83 2.03 6.66
N LYS A 40 -9.82 2.75 6.15
CA LYS A 40 -9.65 4.14 5.76
C LYS A 40 -9.60 5.07 6.96
N GLY A 41 -8.61 5.96 6.98
CA GLY A 41 -8.54 7.04 7.95
C GLY A 41 -9.58 8.13 7.64
N THR A 42 -10.44 8.45 8.60
CA THR A 42 -11.40 9.55 8.48
C THR A 42 -11.08 10.66 9.45
N TYR A 43 -11.04 11.91 8.99
CA TYR A 43 -10.89 13.06 9.88
C TYR A 43 -12.21 13.33 10.57
N ALA A 44 -12.25 13.09 11.88
CA ALA A 44 -13.38 13.44 12.73
C ALA A 44 -13.00 14.59 13.65
N TYR A 45 -13.91 15.55 13.78
CA TYR A 45 -13.76 16.62 14.76
C TYR A 45 -14.11 16.07 16.15
N LEU A 46 -13.18 16.17 17.09
CA LEU A 46 -13.41 15.80 18.49
C LEU A 46 -13.71 17.09 19.28
N GLU A 47 -14.98 17.31 19.60
CA GLU A 47 -15.42 18.50 20.35
C GLU A 47 -14.65 18.68 21.67
N ASP A 48 -14.43 17.57 22.39
CA ASP A 48 -13.73 17.54 23.68
C ASP A 48 -12.27 18.05 23.61
N LEU A 49 -11.63 17.94 22.44
CA LEU A 49 -10.25 18.36 22.21
C LEU A 49 -10.17 19.60 21.31
N SER A 50 -11.30 20.04 20.75
CA SER A 50 -11.37 21.10 19.73
C SER A 50 -10.37 20.90 18.59
N ASP A 51 -10.19 19.65 18.16
CA ASP A 51 -9.18 19.25 17.19
C ASP A 51 -9.72 18.19 16.21
N TYR A 52 -9.13 18.14 15.03
CA TYR A 52 -9.41 17.10 14.04
C TYR A 52 -8.45 15.94 14.25
N GLN A 53 -8.98 14.77 14.58
CA GLN A 53 -8.20 13.56 14.71
C GLN A 53 -8.59 12.54 13.65
N LEU A 54 -7.58 11.78 13.23
CA LEU A 54 -7.77 10.66 12.32
C LEU A 54 -8.36 9.49 13.12
N THR A 55 -9.58 9.10 12.78
CA THR A 55 -10.31 7.98 13.38
C THR A 55 -10.51 6.87 12.36
N TYR A 56 -10.80 5.67 12.84
CA TYR A 56 -10.94 4.48 12.02
C TYR A 56 -12.09 3.62 12.55
N ASP A 57 -12.90 3.04 11.65
CA ASP A 57 -13.97 2.12 12.01
C ASP A 57 -13.53 0.67 11.77
N LYS A 58 -13.44 -0.12 12.85
CA LYS A 58 -13.07 -1.56 12.77
C LYS A 58 -14.04 -2.40 11.96
N ASN A 59 -15.29 -1.96 11.81
CA ASN A 59 -16.34 -2.70 11.12
C ASN A 59 -16.42 -2.34 9.65
N ASN A 60 -15.79 -1.25 9.23
CA ASN A 60 -15.76 -0.80 7.84
C ASN A 60 -14.36 -1.00 7.26
N PHE A 61 -14.19 -2.06 6.48
CA PHE A 61 -12.93 -2.40 5.85
C PHE A 61 -13.12 -3.02 4.47
N GLU A 62 -12.09 -2.88 3.64
CA GLU A 62 -11.99 -3.52 2.34
C GLU A 62 -10.97 -4.65 2.40
N GLN A 63 -11.29 -5.81 1.82
CA GLN A 63 -10.38 -6.95 1.80
C GLN A 63 -9.53 -6.94 0.53
N PHE A 64 -8.26 -7.29 0.67
CA PHE A 64 -7.36 -7.46 -0.46
C PHE A 64 -6.30 -8.52 -0.15
N THR A 65 -5.62 -9.00 -1.20
CA THR A 65 -4.53 -9.96 -1.04
C THR A 65 -3.18 -9.30 -1.31
N GLY A 66 -2.15 -9.81 -0.65
CA GLY A 66 -0.79 -9.34 -0.86
C GLY A 66 0.23 -10.30 -0.27
N VAL A 67 1.49 -10.05 -0.56
CA VAL A 67 2.61 -10.81 0.00
C VAL A 67 3.38 -9.90 0.94
N PHE A 68 3.62 -10.39 2.14
CA PHE A 68 4.10 -9.61 3.28
C PHE A 68 5.41 -10.17 3.82
N PHE A 69 6.34 -9.27 4.14
CA PHE A 69 7.66 -9.61 4.67
C PHE A 69 8.03 -8.67 5.81
N SER A 70 8.59 -9.21 6.90
CA SER A 70 9.25 -8.39 7.91
C SER A 70 10.55 -7.82 7.34
N ILE A 71 10.79 -6.53 7.54
CA ILE A 71 12.06 -5.90 7.16
C ILE A 71 13.02 -6.14 8.33
N GLU A 72 14.07 -6.92 8.10
CA GLU A 72 15.15 -7.07 9.07
C GLU A 72 15.98 -5.78 9.17
N SER A 73 16.58 -5.55 10.34
CA SER A 73 17.36 -4.34 10.68
C SER A 73 18.37 -3.92 9.61
N ASP A 74 18.95 -4.89 8.90
CA ASP A 74 20.02 -4.66 7.93
C ASP A 74 19.47 -4.07 6.61
N GLU A 75 18.21 -4.34 6.26
CA GLU A 75 17.55 -3.76 5.07
C GLU A 75 17.05 -2.33 5.31
N LEU A 76 16.83 -1.92 6.56
CA LEU A 76 16.43 -0.54 6.90
C LEU A 76 17.48 0.50 6.50
N THR A 77 18.77 0.14 6.46
CA THR A 77 19.84 1.06 6.03
C THR A 77 19.74 1.49 4.57
N ASN A 78 19.04 0.70 3.73
CA ASN A 78 18.80 1.01 2.32
C ASN A 78 17.47 1.73 2.06
N LEU A 79 16.58 1.81 3.05
CA LEU A 79 15.39 2.65 3.01
C LEU A 79 15.85 4.07 3.34
N TYR A 80 16.14 4.86 2.30
CA TYR A 80 16.72 6.22 2.30
C TYR A 80 15.92 7.31 3.05
N ASP A 81 15.11 6.97 4.06
CA ASP A 81 14.35 7.95 4.85
C ASP A 81 14.71 7.81 6.33
N SER A 82 15.45 8.80 6.85
CA SER A 82 15.94 8.85 8.23
C SER A 82 14.85 8.75 9.29
N ASN A 83 13.59 9.04 8.92
CA ASN A 83 12.45 8.93 9.82
C ASN A 83 11.96 7.48 10.02
N LEU A 84 12.39 6.54 9.18
CA LEU A 84 12.00 5.14 9.25
C LEU A 84 12.97 4.28 10.07
N TYR A 85 14.22 4.72 10.23
CA TYR A 85 15.28 3.97 10.93
C TYR A 85 14.98 3.72 12.42
N ASP A 86 14.27 4.65 13.08
CA ASP A 86 13.87 4.51 14.50
C ASP A 86 12.69 3.54 14.72
N ILE A 87 12.08 3.03 13.64
CA ILE A 87 10.91 2.15 13.72
C ILE A 87 11.39 0.69 13.73
N LYS A 88 11.40 0.08 14.93
CA LYS A 88 11.91 -1.29 15.17
C LYS A 88 11.07 -2.43 14.56
N SER A 89 9.96 -2.15 13.88
CA SER A 89 9.02 -3.16 13.38
C SER A 89 8.35 -2.72 12.08
N LEU A 90 9.18 -2.53 11.05
CA LEU A 90 8.70 -2.27 9.70
C LEU A 90 8.47 -3.56 8.92
N HIS A 91 7.48 -3.51 8.04
CA HIS A 91 7.15 -4.59 7.13
C HIS A 91 6.95 -4.04 5.72
N LYS A 92 7.18 -4.90 4.74
CA LYS A 92 6.98 -4.60 3.33
C LYS A 92 5.87 -5.47 2.77
N LEU A 93 4.89 -4.82 2.18
CA LEU A 93 3.73 -5.45 1.58
C LEU A 93 3.74 -5.17 0.08
N TYR A 94 3.60 -6.23 -0.70
CA TYR A 94 3.43 -6.15 -2.14
C TYR A 94 2.01 -6.55 -2.51
N THR A 95 1.32 -5.74 -3.29
CA THR A 95 -0.03 -6.04 -3.75
C THR A 95 -0.28 -5.51 -5.16
N THR A 96 -1.15 -6.20 -5.89
CA THR A 96 -1.68 -5.76 -7.19
C THR A 96 -3.14 -5.30 -7.05
N SER A 97 -3.61 -5.15 -5.81
CA SER A 97 -4.93 -4.64 -5.50
C SER A 97 -5.18 -3.28 -6.16
N ASN A 98 -6.40 -3.08 -6.64
CA ASN A 98 -6.87 -1.83 -7.23
C ASN A 98 -7.54 -0.90 -6.21
N LEU A 99 -7.45 -1.23 -4.90
CA LEU A 99 -7.91 -0.36 -3.84
C LEU A 99 -7.08 0.93 -3.81
N GLU A 100 -7.71 2.01 -3.35
CA GLU A 100 -7.02 3.28 -3.13
C GLU A 100 -6.34 3.23 -1.77
N PHE A 101 -5.01 3.24 -1.73
CA PHE A 101 -4.24 3.29 -0.49
C PHE A 101 -3.71 4.70 -0.24
N GLU A 102 -3.84 5.18 0.99
CA GLU A 102 -3.32 6.48 1.39
C GLU A 102 -2.37 6.38 2.58
N LEU A 103 -1.50 7.37 2.74
CA LEU A 103 -0.64 7.46 3.93
C LEU A 103 -1.51 7.55 5.19
N LYS A 104 -1.08 6.87 6.25
CA LYS A 104 -1.82 6.69 7.50
C LYS A 104 -3.07 5.80 7.44
N ASP A 105 -3.48 5.30 6.27
CA ASP A 105 -4.47 4.21 6.27
C ASP A 105 -3.93 3.03 7.12
N ARG A 106 -4.85 2.31 7.76
CA ARG A 106 -4.48 1.16 8.58
C ARG A 106 -4.70 -0.13 7.81
N ILE A 107 -3.78 -1.07 7.95
CA ILE A 107 -3.90 -2.42 7.42
C ILE A 107 -3.89 -3.40 8.60
N SER A 108 -4.64 -4.50 8.51
CA SER A 108 -4.48 -5.60 9.46
C SER A 108 -4.38 -6.94 8.74
N ASP A 109 -3.63 -7.85 9.37
CA ASP A 109 -3.74 -9.28 9.12
C ASP A 109 -4.63 -9.92 10.21
N SER A 110 -4.50 -11.22 10.46
CA SER A 110 -5.25 -11.93 11.49
C SER A 110 -4.97 -11.48 12.93
N ASN A 111 -3.77 -10.98 13.22
CA ASN A 111 -3.28 -10.80 14.59
C ASN A 111 -2.72 -9.39 14.88
N MET A 112 -2.36 -8.63 13.85
CA MET A 112 -1.61 -7.38 13.98
C MET A 112 -2.23 -6.25 13.15
N PHE A 113 -1.95 -5.03 13.60
CA PHE A 113 -2.33 -3.80 12.90
C PHE A 113 -1.09 -3.03 12.48
N TYR A 114 -1.25 -2.35 11.35
CA TYR A 114 -0.20 -1.62 10.68
C TYR A 114 -0.70 -0.26 10.22
N GLU A 115 0.19 0.72 10.21
CA GLU A 115 -0.02 2.02 9.58
C GLU A 115 0.81 2.11 8.29
N ILE A 116 0.20 2.61 7.22
CA ILE A 116 0.91 2.88 5.96
C ILE A 116 1.80 4.11 6.11
N VAL A 117 3.11 3.92 5.98
CA VAL A 117 4.10 5.01 6.08
C VAL A 117 4.74 5.37 4.74
N SER A 118 4.67 4.47 3.75
CA SER A 118 5.14 4.75 2.40
C SER A 118 4.41 3.88 1.37
N ILE A 119 4.22 4.44 0.16
CA ILE A 119 3.58 3.78 -0.98
C ILE A 119 4.40 4.09 -2.22
N ASP A 120 4.78 3.04 -2.96
CA ASP A 120 5.42 3.13 -4.26
C ASP A 120 4.62 2.33 -5.30
N SER A 121 4.22 2.99 -6.39
CA SER A 121 3.44 2.42 -7.50
C SER A 121 4.22 2.36 -8.82
N SER A 122 5.54 2.62 -8.77
CA SER A 122 6.38 2.86 -9.95
C SER A 122 6.48 1.68 -10.93
N ILE A 123 6.25 0.44 -10.48
CA ILE A 123 6.61 -0.79 -11.21
C ILE A 123 5.45 -1.75 -11.51
N GLY A 124 4.22 -1.24 -11.64
CA GLY A 124 3.06 -2.04 -12.08
C GLY A 124 2.44 -2.93 -10.99
N TYR A 125 2.96 -2.83 -9.78
CA TYR A 125 2.36 -3.29 -8.54
C TYR A 125 2.62 -2.24 -7.47
N LEU A 126 1.88 -2.32 -6.36
CA LEU A 126 2.08 -1.46 -5.20
C LEU A 126 3.06 -2.11 -4.23
N THR A 127 4.05 -1.34 -3.83
CA THR A 127 4.94 -1.62 -2.71
C THR A 127 4.58 -0.69 -1.57
N ILE A 128 4.21 -1.25 -0.42
CA ILE A 128 3.75 -0.50 0.74
C ILE A 128 4.69 -0.80 1.90
N ILE A 129 5.18 0.24 2.59
CA ILE A 129 5.90 0.09 3.85
C ILE A 129 4.94 0.32 4.99
N LEU A 130 4.97 -0.60 5.94
CA LEU A 130 4.04 -0.72 7.04
C LEU A 130 4.78 -0.62 8.38
N LYS A 131 4.24 0.17 9.30
CA LYS A 131 4.70 0.25 10.69
C LYS A 131 3.72 -0.50 11.58
N VAL A 132 4.20 -1.42 12.43
CA VAL A 132 3.34 -2.06 13.44
C VAL A 132 2.80 -1.01 14.41
N ILE A 133 1.50 -1.10 14.68
CA ILE A 133 0.80 -0.26 15.66
C ILE A 133 -0.12 -1.11 16.52
N GLU A 134 -0.48 -0.57 17.69
CA GLU A 134 -1.63 -1.05 18.43
C GLU A 134 -2.89 -0.33 17.92
N TRP A 135 -4.02 -1.04 17.89
CA TRP A 135 -5.27 -0.36 17.62
C TRP A 135 -5.63 0.57 18.79
N LYS A 136 -5.62 1.87 18.50
CA LYS A 136 -6.21 2.91 19.33
C LYS A 136 -7.51 3.38 18.68
#